data_AF-H6QUJ2-F1
#
_entry.id   AF-H6QUJ2-F1
#
_cell.length_a   1.000
_cell.length_b   1.000
_cell.length_c   1.000
_cell.angle_alpha   90.00
_cell.angle_beta   90.00
_cell.angle_gamma   90.00
#
_symmetry.space_group_name_H-M   'P 1'
#
loop_
_entity.id
_entity.type
_entity.pdbx_description
1 polymer ?
#
loop_
_entity_poly.entity_id
_entity_poly.type
_entity_poly.pdbx_seq_one_letter_code
_entity_poly.pdbx_strand_id
1 'polypeptide(L)'
;MDGFQVRLQLVSILRKLSSSQNSIQTTIRFLLKHKDKYGEDLWDCLIEEAEKVNLNARINILYLIDGLLFTSSTALLTSHQDYQYQKGRTHAIGGPSITPQNPSGGFNYGYLIKKDIIRFVEIVVPTSFNKKGLLNLMSTLQVIKNWKSQVSLIDQFLNIELLEQIDLLLNNRKQVLGKADVDHNGSDNELEAFSKKEILDRIDDDRERHKRLRERIWVLPIPSIATLSPKPTPNAHPATTYTYHRSATLLHTSLLSAGTGADRPVGPHIESDLTISLECDQLLQANLEDTGPDGIEEADRIAIKFDNSRCFGSPPHTRPLHDQFAEV
;
A
#
# COMPACT_ATOMS: atom_id res chain seq x y z
N MET A 1 -15.11 -27.49 -7.06
CA MET A 1 -14.20 -27.22 -8.19
C MET A 1 -13.00 -28.14 -8.04
N ASP A 2 -12.54 -28.78 -9.12
CA ASP A 2 -11.30 -29.56 -9.09
C ASP A 2 -10.06 -28.62 -9.12
N GLY A 3 -8.89 -29.13 -8.73
CA GLY A 3 -7.68 -28.28 -8.62
C GLY A 3 -7.22 -27.70 -9.95
N PHE A 4 -7.31 -28.49 -11.03
CA PHE A 4 -6.91 -28.06 -12.37
C PHE A 4 -7.75 -26.87 -12.87
N GLN A 5 -9.07 -26.92 -12.65
CA GLN A 5 -9.97 -25.83 -13.02
C GLN A 5 -9.68 -24.57 -12.20
N VAL A 6 -9.39 -24.68 -10.90
CA VAL A 6 -9.01 -23.52 -10.06
C VAL A 6 -7.71 -22.90 -10.58
N ARG A 7 -6.71 -23.72 -10.94
CA ARG A 7 -5.45 -23.24 -11.53
C ARG A 7 -5.69 -22.51 -12.86
N LEU A 8 -6.50 -23.07 -13.75
CA LEU A 8 -6.83 -22.43 -15.03
C LEU A 8 -7.58 -21.10 -14.84
N GLN A 9 -8.45 -21.02 -13.84
CA GLN A 9 -9.11 -19.77 -13.46
C GLN A 9 -8.10 -18.74 -12.93
N LEU A 10 -7.15 -19.15 -12.08
CA LEU A 10 -6.09 -18.26 -11.61
C LEU A 10 -5.29 -17.68 -12.78
N VAL A 11 -4.84 -18.52 -13.72
CA VAL A 11 -4.13 -18.05 -14.92
C VAL A 11 -4.97 -17.05 -15.71
N SER A 12 -6.28 -17.30 -15.85
CA SER A 12 -7.16 -16.34 -16.53
C SER A 12 -7.34 -15.02 -15.80
N ILE A 13 -7.28 -15.02 -14.47
CA ILE A 13 -7.31 -13.81 -13.65
C ILE A 13 -5.97 -13.06 -13.78
N LEU A 14 -4.84 -13.78 -13.69
CA LEU A 14 -3.50 -13.21 -13.82
C LEU A 14 -3.24 -12.56 -15.19
N ARG A 15 -3.79 -13.13 -16.28
CA ARG A 15 -3.73 -12.51 -17.62
C ARG A 15 -4.40 -11.14 -17.69
N LYS A 16 -5.33 -10.84 -16.77
CA LYS A 16 -6.06 -9.57 -16.69
C LYS A 16 -5.56 -8.71 -15.53
N LEU A 17 -4.52 -9.15 -14.82
CA LEU A 17 -3.97 -8.44 -13.68
C LEU A 17 -3.34 -7.13 -14.14
N SER A 18 -4.05 -6.04 -13.90
CA SER A 18 -3.52 -4.69 -14.07
C SER A 18 -3.06 -4.11 -12.74
N SER A 19 -2.51 -2.92 -12.82
CA SER A 19 -2.10 -2.19 -11.64
C SER A 19 -3.29 -1.77 -10.75
N SER A 20 -4.53 -1.70 -11.27
CA SER A 20 -5.71 -1.21 -10.53
C SER A 20 -6.02 -1.96 -9.22
N GLN A 21 -6.52 -1.23 -8.21
CA GLN A 21 -6.85 -1.81 -6.89
C GLN A 21 -7.91 -2.91 -6.99
N ASN A 22 -8.91 -2.75 -7.85
CA ASN A 22 -9.96 -3.74 -8.04
C ASN A 22 -9.43 -5.06 -8.61
N SER A 23 -8.47 -4.98 -9.55
CA SER A 23 -7.83 -6.15 -10.15
C SER A 23 -7.02 -6.93 -9.12
N ILE A 24 -6.18 -6.21 -8.35
CA ILE A 24 -5.37 -6.79 -7.27
C ILE A 24 -6.27 -7.46 -6.21
N GLN A 25 -7.24 -6.72 -5.67
CA GLN A 25 -8.11 -7.23 -4.60
C GLN A 25 -9.00 -8.40 -5.03
N THR A 26 -9.42 -8.43 -6.30
CA THR A 26 -10.18 -9.56 -6.83
C THR A 26 -9.33 -10.82 -6.92
N THR A 27 -8.06 -10.67 -7.27
CA THR A 27 -7.11 -11.79 -7.31
C THR A 27 -6.78 -12.30 -5.92
N ILE A 28 -6.55 -11.40 -4.94
CA ILE A 28 -6.35 -11.77 -3.53
C ILE A 28 -7.56 -12.54 -2.99
N ARG A 29 -8.78 -12.04 -3.22
CA ARG A 29 -10.02 -12.74 -2.80
C ARG A 29 -10.13 -14.13 -3.41
N PHE A 30 -9.73 -14.30 -4.68
CA PHE A 30 -9.72 -15.61 -5.32
C PHE A 30 -8.73 -16.57 -4.68
N LEU A 31 -7.50 -16.13 -4.40
CA LEU A 31 -6.46 -16.92 -3.74
C LEU A 31 -6.91 -17.34 -2.34
N LEU A 32 -7.35 -16.38 -1.51
CA LEU A 32 -7.79 -16.65 -0.14
C LEU A 32 -9.00 -17.59 -0.07
N LYS A 33 -9.93 -17.50 -1.03
CA LYS A 33 -11.09 -18.39 -1.10
C LYS A 33 -10.72 -19.87 -1.28
N HIS A 34 -9.61 -20.16 -1.95
CA HIS A 34 -9.19 -21.53 -2.29
C HIS A 34 -7.95 -21.99 -1.53
N LYS A 35 -7.44 -21.17 -0.61
CA LYS A 35 -6.16 -21.36 0.07
C LYS A 35 -6.07 -22.66 0.87
N ASP A 36 -7.15 -23.08 1.53
CA ASP A 36 -7.10 -24.22 2.45
C ASP A 36 -6.94 -25.56 1.72
N LYS A 37 -7.37 -25.65 0.46
CA LYS A 37 -7.32 -26.89 -0.33
C LYS A 37 -6.29 -26.86 -1.45
N TYR A 38 -6.04 -25.69 -2.04
CA TYR A 38 -5.20 -25.54 -3.22
C TYR A 38 -4.11 -24.47 -3.03
N GLY A 39 -3.88 -23.99 -1.81
CA GLY A 39 -3.00 -22.85 -1.54
C GLY A 39 -1.59 -23.00 -2.10
N GLU A 40 -0.95 -24.14 -1.86
CA GLU A 40 0.40 -24.48 -2.37
C GLU A 40 0.43 -24.48 -3.91
N ASP A 41 -0.46 -25.25 -4.57
CA ASP A 41 -0.50 -25.32 -6.04
C ASP A 41 -0.83 -23.97 -6.70
N LEU A 42 -1.67 -23.14 -6.04
CA LEU A 42 -1.95 -21.79 -6.52
C LEU A 42 -0.75 -20.85 -6.37
N TRP A 43 0.05 -21.03 -5.32
CA TRP A 43 1.29 -20.28 -5.16
C TRP A 43 2.34 -20.70 -6.21
N ASP A 44 2.53 -21.99 -6.41
CA ASP A 44 3.43 -22.50 -7.45
C ASP A 44 2.99 -22.01 -8.83
N CYS A 45 1.70 -22.06 -9.13
CA CYS A 45 1.14 -21.50 -10.37
C CYS A 45 1.41 -19.99 -10.49
N LEU A 46 1.29 -19.21 -9.41
CA LEU A 46 1.56 -17.77 -9.44
C LEU A 46 3.03 -17.47 -9.78
N ILE A 47 3.96 -18.19 -9.15
CA ILE A 47 5.40 -18.03 -9.39
C ILE A 47 5.77 -18.48 -10.80
N GLU A 48 5.25 -19.62 -11.27
CA GLU A 48 5.45 -20.09 -12.65
C GLU A 48 4.94 -19.06 -13.69
N GLU A 49 3.78 -18.45 -13.46
CA GLU A 49 3.27 -17.43 -14.38
C GLU A 49 4.13 -16.16 -14.36
N ALA A 50 4.67 -15.78 -13.21
CA ALA A 50 5.59 -14.63 -13.11
C ALA A 50 6.87 -14.81 -13.95
N GLU A 51 7.36 -16.05 -14.08
CA GLU A 51 8.54 -16.34 -14.92
C GLU A 51 8.26 -16.18 -16.41
N LYS A 52 7.02 -16.42 -16.85
CA LYS A 52 6.61 -16.45 -18.27
C LYS A 52 6.19 -15.08 -18.82
N VAL A 53 5.68 -14.20 -17.96
CA VAL A 53 5.11 -12.91 -18.38
C VAL A 53 6.16 -11.81 -18.54
N ASN A 54 5.77 -10.71 -19.20
CA ASN A 54 6.64 -9.56 -19.43
C ASN A 54 6.89 -8.72 -18.17
N LEU A 55 7.83 -7.76 -18.25
CA LEU A 55 8.26 -6.95 -17.10
C LEU A 55 7.11 -6.18 -16.45
N ASN A 56 6.15 -5.67 -17.24
CA ASN A 56 5.02 -4.94 -16.68
C ASN A 56 4.08 -5.87 -15.88
N ALA A 57 3.76 -7.04 -16.40
CA ALA A 57 2.96 -8.03 -15.68
C ALA A 57 3.69 -8.52 -14.41
N ARG A 58 5.02 -8.70 -14.45
CA ARG A 58 5.81 -9.08 -13.27
C ARG A 58 5.70 -8.07 -12.14
N ILE A 59 5.76 -6.76 -12.43
CA ILE A 59 5.58 -5.76 -11.38
C ILE A 59 4.14 -5.76 -10.84
N ASN A 60 3.14 -6.01 -11.69
CA ASN A 60 1.75 -6.12 -11.24
C ASN A 60 1.57 -7.32 -10.29
N ILE A 61 2.28 -8.43 -10.54
CA ILE A 61 2.32 -9.58 -9.62
C ILE A 61 3.04 -9.22 -8.31
N LEU A 62 4.09 -8.38 -8.33
CA LEU A 62 4.71 -7.88 -7.09
C LEU A 62 3.70 -7.09 -6.24
N TYR A 63 2.92 -6.19 -6.84
CA TYR A 63 1.87 -5.47 -6.12
C TYR A 63 0.73 -6.38 -5.63
N LEU A 64 0.45 -7.47 -6.34
CA LEU A 64 -0.44 -8.52 -5.85
C LEU A 64 0.12 -9.22 -4.61
N ILE A 65 1.41 -9.57 -4.62
CA ILE A 65 2.09 -10.21 -3.48
C ILE A 65 2.18 -9.26 -2.29
N ASP A 66 2.46 -7.98 -2.51
CA ASP A 66 2.39 -6.92 -1.50
C ASP A 66 1.02 -6.93 -0.79
N GLY A 67 -0.07 -6.81 -1.54
CA GLY A 67 -1.42 -6.86 -0.97
C GLY A 67 -1.74 -8.20 -0.28
N LEU A 68 -1.28 -9.33 -0.85
CA LEU A 68 -1.49 -10.66 -0.28
C LEU A 68 -0.73 -10.84 1.04
N LEU A 69 0.49 -10.31 1.15
CA LEU A 69 1.29 -10.32 2.37
C LEU A 69 0.56 -9.59 3.49
N PHE A 70 0.15 -8.35 3.26
CA PHE A 70 -0.58 -7.56 4.26
C PHE A 70 -1.91 -8.21 4.66
N THR A 71 -2.66 -8.75 3.70
CA THR A 71 -3.91 -9.47 3.99
C THR A 71 -3.66 -10.73 4.81
N SER A 72 -2.57 -11.44 4.52
CA SER A 72 -2.18 -12.66 5.24
C SER A 72 -1.69 -12.38 6.67
N SER A 73 -0.98 -11.27 6.88
CA SER A 73 -0.55 -10.80 8.19
C SER A 73 -1.72 -10.36 9.05
N THR A 74 -2.59 -9.49 8.53
CA THR A 74 -3.76 -9.00 9.26
C THR A 74 -4.74 -10.12 9.65
N ALA A 75 -4.95 -11.10 8.77
CA ALA A 75 -5.75 -12.29 9.08
C ALA A 75 -5.16 -13.12 10.24
N LEU A 76 -3.84 -13.15 10.39
CA LEU A 76 -3.20 -13.87 11.49
C LEU A 76 -3.37 -13.11 12.82
N LEU A 77 -3.15 -11.80 12.84
CA LEU A 77 -3.32 -10.97 14.05
C LEU A 77 -4.75 -11.05 14.59
N THR A 78 -5.75 -10.92 13.72
CA THR A 78 -7.17 -11.01 14.09
C THR A 78 -7.55 -12.38 14.66
N SER A 79 -7.02 -13.46 14.08
CA SER A 79 -7.22 -14.82 14.61
C SER A 79 -6.65 -14.99 16.03
N HIS A 80 -5.51 -14.36 16.33
CA HIS A 80 -4.93 -14.36 17.67
C HIS A 80 -5.75 -13.51 18.67
N GLN A 81 -6.28 -12.37 18.24
CA GLN A 81 -7.13 -11.51 19.07
C GLN A 81 -8.47 -12.19 19.42
N ASP A 82 -9.12 -12.85 18.46
CA ASP A 82 -10.37 -13.57 18.67
C ASP A 82 -10.22 -14.72 19.69
N TYR A 83 -9.09 -15.45 19.63
CA TYR A 83 -8.77 -16.50 20.59
C TYR A 83 -8.61 -15.95 22.02
N GLN A 84 -7.92 -14.83 22.18
CA GLN A 84 -7.75 -14.16 23.48
C GLN A 84 -9.09 -13.68 24.03
N TYR A 85 -9.95 -13.11 23.18
CA TYR A 85 -11.27 -12.62 23.57
C TYR A 85 -12.22 -13.75 24.01
N GLN A 86 -12.15 -14.91 23.36
CA GLN A 86 -12.93 -16.09 23.74
C GLN A 86 -12.45 -16.72 25.06
N LYS A 87 -11.13 -16.80 25.28
CA LYS A 87 -10.54 -17.32 26.52
C LYS A 87 -10.90 -16.49 27.76
N GLY A 88 -11.06 -15.17 27.62
CA GLY A 88 -11.51 -14.28 28.69
C GLY A 88 -12.98 -14.47 29.10
N ARG A 89 -13.81 -15.11 28.26
CA ARG A 89 -15.26 -15.29 28.49
C ARG A 89 -15.62 -16.67 29.05
N THR A 90 -14.73 -17.65 28.99
CA THR A 90 -14.98 -19.05 29.41
C THR A 90 -14.56 -19.38 30.85
N HIS A 91 -14.08 -18.41 31.63
CA HIS A 91 -13.69 -18.62 33.04
C HIS A 91 -14.86 -18.77 34.04
N ALA A 92 -16.08 -19.06 33.59
CA ALA A 92 -17.26 -19.12 34.46
C ALA A 92 -18.23 -20.29 34.20
N ILE A 93 -17.79 -21.46 33.74
CA ILE A 93 -18.45 -22.77 34.00
C ILE A 93 -17.40 -23.88 33.78
N GLY A 94 -17.09 -24.62 34.84
CA GLY A 94 -16.17 -25.77 34.81
C GLY A 94 -16.81 -26.96 34.09
N GLY A 95 -16.23 -27.34 32.95
CA GLY A 95 -16.49 -28.59 32.24
C GLY A 95 -15.18 -29.29 31.89
N PRO A 96 -15.16 -30.62 31.66
CA PRO A 96 -13.93 -31.41 31.62
C PRO A 96 -13.03 -31.01 30.46
N SER A 97 -11.74 -30.90 30.78
CA SER A 97 -10.62 -30.57 29.92
C SER A 97 -10.62 -31.37 28.62
N ILE A 98 -10.98 -30.71 27.52
CA ILE A 98 -10.57 -31.13 26.18
C ILE A 98 -9.18 -30.52 25.98
N THR A 99 -8.21 -31.39 25.76
CA THR A 99 -6.82 -31.07 25.45
C THR A 99 -6.74 -29.94 24.43
N PRO A 100 -5.88 -28.91 24.62
CA PRO A 100 -5.63 -27.92 23.60
C PRO A 100 -4.92 -28.63 22.45
N GLN A 101 -5.68 -29.06 21.46
CA GLN A 101 -5.09 -29.47 20.19
C GLN A 101 -4.33 -28.26 19.65
N ASN A 102 -3.09 -28.49 19.22
CA ASN A 102 -2.22 -27.50 18.59
C ASN A 102 -3.03 -26.46 17.80
N PRO A 103 -2.81 -25.15 17.98
CA PRO A 103 -3.31 -24.16 17.03
C PRO A 103 -2.50 -24.37 15.74
N SER A 104 -2.85 -25.39 14.98
CA SER A 104 -2.36 -25.61 13.63
C SER A 104 -3.00 -24.50 12.81
N GLY A 105 -2.37 -23.33 12.84
CA GLY A 105 -2.80 -22.15 12.11
C GLY A 105 -3.05 -22.57 10.67
N GLY A 106 -4.28 -22.35 10.19
CA GLY A 106 -4.66 -22.74 8.84
C GLY A 106 -3.67 -22.18 7.81
N PHE A 107 -3.63 -22.82 6.64
CA PHE A 107 -2.75 -22.44 5.53
C PHE A 107 -2.69 -20.92 5.34
N ASN A 108 -1.47 -20.38 5.21
CA ASN A 108 -1.23 -18.95 5.09
C ASN A 108 -0.12 -18.69 4.06
N TYR A 109 -0.42 -17.84 3.08
CA TYR A 109 0.50 -17.50 1.98
C TYR A 109 1.78 -16.81 2.45
N GLY A 110 1.76 -16.13 3.61
CA GLY A 110 2.93 -15.45 4.17
C GLY A 110 4.14 -16.36 4.34
N TYR A 111 3.94 -17.64 4.68
CA TYR A 111 5.03 -18.61 4.78
C TYR A 111 5.68 -18.93 3.43
N LEU A 112 4.88 -18.98 2.35
CA LEU A 112 5.37 -19.22 1.00
C LEU A 112 6.04 -17.97 0.42
N ILE A 113 5.47 -16.79 0.70
CA ILE A 113 6.09 -15.50 0.37
C ILE A 113 7.48 -15.44 1.01
N LYS A 114 7.61 -15.73 2.31
CA LYS A 114 8.90 -15.77 3.01
C LYS A 114 9.90 -16.69 2.32
N LYS A 115 9.47 -17.88 1.92
CA LYS A 115 10.32 -18.89 1.27
C LYS A 115 10.86 -18.41 -0.09
N ASP A 116 10.01 -17.80 -0.91
CA ASP A 116 10.33 -17.53 -2.32
C ASP A 116 10.59 -16.06 -2.65
N ILE A 117 10.50 -15.13 -1.67
CA ILE A 117 10.57 -13.69 -1.96
C ILE A 117 11.87 -13.28 -2.66
N ILE A 118 13.01 -13.84 -2.26
CA ILE A 118 14.30 -13.54 -2.90
C ILE A 118 14.24 -13.94 -4.38
N ARG A 119 13.88 -15.20 -4.66
CA ARG A 119 13.70 -15.74 -6.02
C ARG A 119 12.74 -14.87 -6.82
N PHE A 120 11.62 -14.48 -6.22
CA PHE A 120 10.61 -13.67 -6.87
C PHE A 120 11.13 -12.27 -7.23
N VAL A 121 11.91 -11.62 -6.36
CA VAL A 121 12.55 -10.34 -6.67
C VAL A 121 13.54 -10.46 -7.83
N GLU A 122 14.20 -11.61 -8.01
CA GLU A 122 15.02 -11.91 -9.20
C GLU A 122 14.22 -12.00 -10.49
N ILE A 123 13.02 -12.56 -10.40
CA ILE A 123 12.10 -12.63 -11.53
C ILE A 123 11.63 -11.20 -11.90
N VAL A 124 11.27 -10.38 -10.91
CA VAL A 124 10.72 -9.03 -11.14
C VAL A 124 11.77 -8.04 -11.64
N VAL A 125 12.98 -8.10 -11.10
CA VAL A 125 14.12 -7.26 -11.47
C VAL A 125 15.23 -8.17 -12.02
N PRO A 126 15.11 -8.65 -13.27
CA PRO A 126 16.07 -9.58 -13.83
C PRO A 126 17.33 -8.86 -14.31
N THR A 127 18.48 -9.50 -14.15
CA THR A 127 19.76 -9.06 -14.73
C THR A 127 19.99 -9.56 -16.15
N SER A 128 19.25 -10.60 -16.57
CA SER A 128 19.38 -11.22 -17.89
C SER A 128 18.83 -10.37 -19.04
N PHE A 129 18.00 -9.37 -18.75
CA PHE A 129 17.34 -8.51 -19.75
C PHE A 129 18.07 -7.18 -19.99
N ASN A 130 19.40 -7.14 -19.87
CA ASN A 130 20.21 -5.91 -19.97
C ASN A 130 19.59 -4.77 -19.12
N LYS A 131 19.69 -3.51 -19.58
CA LYS A 131 19.18 -2.31 -18.89
C LYS A 131 17.67 -2.36 -18.59
N LYS A 132 16.89 -3.26 -19.19
CA LYS A 132 15.42 -3.32 -19.01
C LYS A 132 14.99 -3.72 -17.60
N GLY A 133 15.82 -4.46 -16.86
CA GLY A 133 15.55 -4.74 -15.45
C GLY A 133 15.37 -3.48 -14.60
N LEU A 134 15.99 -2.36 -15.00
CA LEU A 134 15.88 -1.07 -14.33
C LEU A 134 14.45 -0.50 -14.32
N LEU A 135 13.61 -0.87 -15.30
CA LEU A 135 12.21 -0.43 -15.40
C LEU A 135 11.40 -0.76 -14.14
N ASN A 136 11.71 -1.88 -13.49
CA ASN A 136 11.03 -2.33 -12.28
C ASN A 136 11.82 -2.05 -11.00
N LEU A 137 13.09 -1.65 -11.09
CA LEU A 137 13.98 -1.50 -9.95
C LEU A 137 13.42 -0.49 -8.93
N MET A 138 13.04 0.70 -9.40
CA MET A 138 12.57 1.78 -8.51
C MET A 138 11.27 1.42 -7.82
N SER A 139 10.30 0.89 -8.57
CA SER A 139 9.02 0.42 -8.02
C SER A 139 9.22 -0.72 -7.02
N THR A 140 10.15 -1.64 -7.29
CA THR A 140 10.47 -2.74 -6.37
C THR A 140 11.11 -2.22 -5.09
N LEU A 141 12.08 -1.30 -5.18
CA LEU A 141 12.68 -0.64 -4.02
C LEU A 141 11.62 0.07 -3.16
N GLN A 142 10.67 0.74 -3.79
CA GLN A 142 9.57 1.41 -3.09
C GLN A 142 8.70 0.41 -2.31
N VAL A 143 8.37 -0.74 -2.90
CA VAL A 143 7.62 -1.82 -2.20
C VAL A 143 8.42 -2.35 -1.01
N ILE A 144 9.72 -2.61 -1.16
CA ILE A 144 10.57 -3.07 -0.05
C ILE A 144 10.67 -2.01 1.05
N LYS A 145 10.79 -0.72 0.69
CA LYS A 145 10.79 0.40 1.63
C LYS A 145 9.47 0.48 2.40
N ASN A 146 8.33 0.27 1.73
CA ASN A 146 7.03 0.16 2.37
C ASN A 146 6.99 -1.00 3.38
N TRP A 147 7.44 -2.20 2.98
CA TRP A 147 7.52 -3.36 3.88
C TRP A 147 8.37 -3.10 5.11
N LYS A 148 9.54 -2.46 4.96
CA LYS A 148 10.38 -2.04 6.09
C LYS A 148 9.65 -1.08 7.03
N SER A 149 8.90 -0.12 6.47
CA SER A 149 8.10 0.83 7.28
C SER A 149 6.95 0.15 8.05
N GLN A 150 6.46 -0.99 7.56
CA GLN A 150 5.39 -1.79 8.17
C GLN A 150 5.90 -3.10 8.77
N VAL A 151 7.19 -3.17 9.13
CA VAL A 151 7.82 -4.43 9.56
C VAL A 151 7.08 -5.06 10.74
N SER A 152 6.59 -4.26 11.70
CA SER A 152 5.83 -4.76 12.86
C SER A 152 4.58 -5.56 12.49
N LEU A 153 3.95 -5.27 11.34
CA LEU A 153 2.79 -5.98 10.84
C LEU A 153 3.17 -7.27 10.11
N ILE A 154 4.33 -7.30 9.45
CA ILE A 154 4.74 -8.40 8.57
C ILE A 154 5.85 -9.28 9.15
N ASP A 155 6.40 -8.94 10.33
CA ASP A 155 7.61 -9.56 10.92
C ASP A 155 7.50 -11.08 11.09
N GLN A 156 6.29 -11.59 11.31
CA GLN A 156 6.01 -13.03 11.33
C GLN A 156 6.51 -13.74 10.06
N PHE A 157 6.44 -13.06 8.92
CA PHE A 157 6.82 -13.60 7.61
C PHE A 157 8.12 -12.98 7.10
N LEU A 158 8.23 -11.66 7.05
CA LEU A 158 9.41 -10.94 6.54
C LEU A 158 10.05 -10.13 7.66
N ASN A 159 11.13 -10.66 8.23
CA ASN A 159 11.90 -9.96 9.25
C ASN A 159 12.87 -8.94 8.62
N ILE A 160 13.42 -8.06 9.47
CA ILE A 160 14.33 -7.00 9.02
C ILE A 160 15.57 -7.55 8.29
N GLU A 161 16.15 -8.65 8.76
CA GLU A 161 17.34 -9.28 8.17
C GLU A 161 17.09 -9.73 6.72
N LEU A 162 15.93 -10.34 6.45
CA LEU A 162 15.56 -10.76 5.11
C LEU A 162 15.30 -9.55 4.20
N LEU A 163 14.68 -8.49 4.72
CA LEU A 163 14.46 -7.25 3.98
C LEU A 163 15.77 -6.53 3.64
N GLU A 164 16.78 -6.59 4.51
CA GLU A 164 18.12 -6.08 4.24
C GLU A 164 18.86 -6.90 3.18
N GLN A 165 18.71 -8.23 3.18
CA GLN A 165 19.26 -9.09 2.12
C GLN A 165 18.67 -8.75 0.75
N ILE A 166 17.36 -8.50 0.69
CA ILE A 166 16.68 -8.09 -0.56
C ILE A 166 17.21 -6.72 -1.02
N ASP A 167 17.43 -5.78 -0.10
CA ASP A 167 17.97 -4.45 -0.41
C ASP A 167 19.39 -4.53 -1.00
N LEU A 168 20.27 -5.34 -0.39
CA LEU A 168 21.61 -5.60 -0.88
C LEU A 168 21.57 -6.17 -2.31
N LEU A 169 20.68 -7.14 -2.55
CA LEU A 169 20.49 -7.76 -3.86
C LEU A 169 20.01 -6.72 -4.90
N LEU A 170 19.06 -5.85 -4.57
CA LEU A 170 18.59 -4.79 -5.47
C LEU A 170 19.68 -3.75 -5.75
N ASN A 171 20.48 -3.40 -4.75
CA ASN A 171 21.62 -2.48 -4.90
C ASN A 171 22.71 -3.08 -5.79
N ASN A 172 23.01 -4.38 -5.65
CA ASN A 172 23.91 -5.09 -6.55
C ASN A 172 23.39 -5.02 -8.00
N ARG A 173 22.10 -5.30 -8.22
CA ARG A 173 21.48 -5.20 -9.55
C ARG A 173 21.54 -3.80 -10.13
N LYS A 174 21.31 -2.76 -9.31
CA LYS A 174 21.46 -1.36 -9.75
C LYS A 174 22.86 -1.11 -10.32
N GLN A 175 23.90 -1.63 -9.67
CA GLN A 175 25.28 -1.50 -10.14
C GLN A 175 25.54 -2.31 -11.41
N VAL A 176 25.11 -3.58 -11.47
CA VAL A 176 25.31 -4.45 -12.64
C VAL A 176 24.63 -3.86 -13.87
N LEU A 177 23.38 -3.42 -13.72
CA LEU A 177 22.58 -2.86 -14.81
C LEU A 177 23.01 -1.44 -15.21
N GLY A 178 23.61 -0.68 -14.28
CA GLY A 178 24.10 0.68 -14.53
C GLY A 178 25.48 0.75 -15.20
N LYS A 179 26.22 -0.37 -15.28
CA LYS A 179 27.61 -0.42 -15.79
C LYS A 179 27.77 -0.63 -17.30
N ALA A 180 26.71 -0.53 -18.09
CA ALA A 180 26.81 -0.74 -19.54
C ALA A 180 27.44 0.46 -20.27
N ASP A 181 28.52 0.14 -20.98
CA ASP A 181 29.58 0.96 -21.55
C ASP A 181 29.18 2.18 -22.38
N VAL A 182 30.14 3.12 -22.43
CA VAL A 182 30.19 4.38 -23.20
C VAL A 182 30.47 4.12 -24.70
N ASP A 183 30.33 2.90 -25.19
CA ASP A 183 30.61 2.59 -26.59
C ASP A 183 29.44 3.01 -27.50
N HIS A 184 29.65 4.17 -28.13
CA HIS A 184 28.67 4.98 -28.84
C HIS A 184 28.22 4.43 -30.21
N ASN A 185 28.41 3.14 -30.50
CA ASN A 185 28.13 2.59 -31.82
C ASN A 185 27.06 1.48 -31.78
N GLY A 186 25.79 1.89 -31.84
CA GLY A 186 24.73 1.10 -32.50
C GLY A 186 23.57 0.58 -31.64
N SER A 187 22.89 1.40 -30.83
CA SER A 187 21.76 0.93 -29.99
C SER A 187 20.38 1.49 -30.35
N ASP A 188 20.15 1.97 -31.58
CA ASP A 188 18.80 2.36 -32.02
C ASP A 188 17.81 1.16 -32.09
N ASN A 189 18.32 -0.07 -32.00
CA ASN A 189 17.52 -1.30 -32.01
C ASN A 189 16.92 -1.69 -30.64
N GLU A 190 17.23 -0.99 -29.54
CA GLU A 190 16.79 -1.41 -28.20
C GLU A 190 15.35 -0.99 -27.86
N LEU A 191 14.85 0.08 -28.50
CA LEU A 191 13.44 0.51 -28.49
C LEU A 191 12.55 -0.34 -29.41
N GLU A 192 13.12 -1.05 -30.39
CA GLU A 192 12.36 -1.98 -31.26
C GLU A 192 11.93 -3.26 -30.53
N ALA A 193 12.41 -3.49 -29.30
CA ALA A 193 12.20 -4.73 -28.59
C ALA A 193 10.91 -4.80 -27.75
N PHE A 194 10.15 -3.71 -27.64
CA PHE A 194 8.82 -3.71 -27.01
C PHE A 194 7.75 -3.36 -28.05
N SER A 195 6.64 -4.09 -28.02
CA SER A 195 5.50 -3.71 -28.86
C SER A 195 4.98 -2.34 -28.42
N LYS A 196 4.55 -1.49 -29.36
CA LYS A 196 3.86 -0.23 -29.05
C LYS A 196 2.72 -0.43 -28.04
N LYS A 197 1.99 -1.54 -28.14
CA LYS A 197 0.94 -1.90 -27.17
C LYS A 197 1.50 -2.07 -25.76
N GLU A 198 2.61 -2.81 -25.62
CA GLU A 198 3.23 -3.07 -24.32
C GLU A 198 3.78 -1.79 -23.67
N ILE A 199 4.33 -0.88 -24.47
CA ILE A 199 4.78 0.43 -23.99
C ILE A 199 3.59 1.25 -23.49
N LEU A 200 2.48 1.30 -24.24
CA LEU A 200 1.27 2.01 -23.83
C LEU A 200 0.65 1.40 -22.57
N ASP A 201 0.48 0.08 -22.53
CA ASP A 201 -0.03 -0.64 -21.36
C ASP A 201 0.83 -0.35 -20.12
N ARG A 202 2.16 -0.28 -20.30
CA ARG A 202 3.09 0.10 -19.22
C ARG A 202 2.88 1.53 -18.74
N ILE A 203 2.77 2.50 -19.65
CA ILE A 203 2.54 3.91 -19.32
C ILE A 203 1.22 4.07 -18.56
N ASP A 204 0.16 3.40 -19.02
CA ASP A 204 -1.16 3.46 -18.39
C ASP A 204 -1.12 2.85 -16.99
N ASP A 205 -0.44 1.72 -16.81
CA ASP A 205 -0.27 1.11 -15.49
C ASP A 205 0.58 1.98 -14.55
N ASP A 206 1.63 2.64 -15.04
CA ASP A 206 2.42 3.59 -14.25
C ASP A 206 1.59 4.82 -13.84
N ARG A 207 0.76 5.34 -14.75
CA ARG A 207 -0.19 6.43 -14.44
C ARG A 207 -1.19 6.03 -13.37
N GLU A 208 -1.76 4.84 -13.48
CA GLU A 208 -2.72 4.32 -12.51
C GLU A 208 -2.05 4.03 -11.16
N ARG A 209 -0.78 3.63 -11.12
CA ARG A 209 0.01 3.50 -9.88
C ARG A 209 0.19 4.84 -9.18
N HIS A 210 0.64 5.85 -9.91
CA HIS A 210 0.83 7.20 -9.35
C HIS A 210 -0.47 7.82 -8.89
N LYS A 211 -1.56 7.58 -9.61
CA LYS A 211 -2.89 7.97 -9.18
C LYS A 211 -3.24 7.36 -7.82
N ARG A 212 -3.06 6.04 -7.65
CA ARG A 212 -3.32 5.33 -6.39
C ARG A 212 -2.52 5.84 -5.20
N LEU A 213 -1.22 6.12 -5.39
CA LEU A 213 -0.40 6.74 -4.34
C LEU A 213 -1.00 8.06 -3.86
N ARG A 214 -1.76 8.75 -4.72
CA ARG A 214 -2.36 10.04 -4.41
C ARG A 214 -3.84 10.01 -4.03
N GLU A 215 -4.51 8.86 -4.08
CA GLU A 215 -5.96 8.76 -3.82
C GLU A 215 -6.32 9.07 -2.36
N ARG A 216 -5.41 8.78 -1.42
CA ARG A 216 -5.65 8.95 0.03
C ARG A 216 -5.02 10.20 0.64
N ILE A 217 -4.31 11.02 -0.15
CA ILE A 217 -3.62 12.22 0.35
C ILE A 217 -4.54 13.18 1.09
N TRP A 218 -5.76 13.31 0.58
CA TRP A 218 -6.74 14.26 1.06
C TRP A 218 -7.62 13.67 2.17
N VAL A 219 -7.45 12.39 2.50
CA VAL A 219 -8.22 11.71 3.55
C VAL A 219 -7.66 12.14 4.90
N LEU A 220 -8.45 12.92 5.64
CA LEU A 220 -8.07 13.31 7.00
C LEU A 220 -8.29 12.13 7.96
N PRO A 221 -7.38 11.91 8.93
CA PRO A 221 -7.55 10.90 9.97
C PRO A 221 -8.89 11.07 10.69
N ILE A 222 -9.59 9.95 10.92
CA ILE A 222 -10.84 9.99 11.70
C ILE A 222 -10.44 10.25 13.16
N PRO A 223 -10.87 11.37 13.78
CA PRO A 223 -10.57 11.64 15.18
C PRO A 223 -11.20 10.56 16.06
N SER A 224 -10.47 10.12 17.09
CA SER A 224 -10.98 9.12 18.02
C SER A 224 -12.27 9.61 18.69
N ILE A 225 -13.19 8.70 19.02
CA ILE A 225 -14.44 9.02 19.71
C ILE A 225 -14.19 9.76 21.04
N ALA A 226 -13.06 9.52 21.70
CA ALA A 226 -12.65 10.24 22.91
C ALA A 226 -12.42 11.74 22.64
N THR A 227 -11.97 12.12 21.44
CA THR A 227 -11.76 13.50 20.99
C THR A 227 -13.07 14.19 20.57
N LEU A 228 -14.13 13.41 20.29
CA LEU A 228 -15.46 13.89 19.90
C LEU A 228 -16.38 14.18 21.11
N SER A 229 -15.94 13.89 22.33
CA SER A 229 -16.70 14.18 23.55
C SER A 229 -16.66 15.69 23.84
N PRO A 230 -17.81 16.38 23.96
CA PRO A 230 -17.83 17.81 24.26
C PRO A 230 -17.17 18.11 25.61
N LYS A 231 -16.10 18.90 25.62
CA LYS A 231 -15.71 19.62 26.85
C LYS A 231 -16.66 20.80 27.01
N PRO A 232 -17.41 20.92 28.12
CA PRO A 232 -18.22 22.10 28.37
C PRO A 232 -17.27 23.28 28.61
N THR A 233 -17.16 24.19 27.64
CA THR A 233 -16.50 25.49 27.82
C THR A 233 -17.54 26.61 27.86
N PRO A 234 -17.38 27.66 28.67
CA PRO A 234 -18.43 28.65 28.91
C PRO A 234 -18.60 29.68 27.78
N ASN A 235 -17.66 29.75 26.83
CA ASN A 235 -17.64 30.76 25.77
C ASN A 235 -17.60 30.11 24.38
N ALA A 236 -18.76 30.02 23.73
CA ALA A 236 -18.89 29.53 22.36
C ALA A 236 -18.64 30.67 21.35
N HIS A 237 -17.53 30.60 20.61
CA HIS A 237 -17.32 31.40 19.40
C HIS A 237 -18.07 30.78 18.22
N PRO A 238 -18.65 31.57 17.28
CA PRO A 238 -19.39 31.05 16.12
C PRO A 238 -18.56 30.17 15.16
N ALA A 239 -17.23 30.16 15.28
CA ALA A 239 -16.35 29.23 14.55
C ALA A 239 -16.41 27.78 15.08
N THR A 240 -16.94 27.54 16.29
CA THR A 240 -17.07 26.17 16.86
C THR A 240 -18.21 25.36 16.24
N THR A 241 -19.12 26.00 15.49
CA THR A 241 -20.23 25.32 14.82
C THR A 241 -19.77 24.51 13.60
N TYR A 242 -18.64 24.88 12.96
CA TYR A 242 -18.13 24.17 11.78
C TYR A 242 -17.60 22.77 12.13
N THR A 243 -16.92 22.62 13.27
CA THR A 243 -16.45 21.33 13.80
C THR A 243 -17.61 20.43 14.21
N TYR A 244 -18.71 21.02 14.69
CA TYR A 244 -19.95 20.32 15.08
C TYR A 244 -20.76 19.77 13.90
N HIS A 245 -20.78 20.47 12.77
CA HIS A 245 -21.48 19.98 11.57
C HIS A 245 -20.77 18.78 10.93
N ARG A 246 -19.43 18.75 10.99
CA ARG A 246 -18.63 17.64 10.45
C ARG A 246 -18.73 16.37 11.31
N SER A 247 -18.76 16.52 12.63
CA SER A 247 -18.95 15.40 13.56
C SER A 247 -20.37 14.82 13.51
N ALA A 248 -21.40 15.65 13.33
CA ALA A 248 -22.78 15.17 13.17
C ALA A 248 -22.99 14.30 11.91
N THR A 249 -22.29 14.62 10.83
CA THR A 249 -22.40 13.89 9.55
C THR A 249 -21.68 12.53 9.59
N LEU A 250 -20.56 12.44 10.31
CA LEU A 250 -19.80 11.19 10.52
C LEU A 250 -20.48 10.24 11.53
N LEU A 251 -21.13 10.78 12.56
CA LEU A 251 -21.93 9.98 13.50
C LEU A 251 -23.19 9.42 12.83
N HIS A 252 -23.85 10.18 11.96
CA HIS A 252 -25.05 9.73 11.25
C HIS A 252 -24.74 8.57 10.25
N THR A 253 -23.60 8.64 9.56
CA THR A 253 -23.15 7.57 8.64
C THR A 253 -22.69 6.31 9.37
N SER A 254 -22.08 6.45 10.55
CA SER A 254 -21.67 5.33 11.40
C SER A 254 -22.86 4.63 12.06
N LEU A 255 -23.87 5.38 12.52
CA LEU A 255 -25.09 4.81 13.13
C LEU A 255 -25.98 4.08 12.12
N LEU A 256 -26.05 4.54 10.87
CA LEU A 256 -26.75 3.81 9.80
C LEU A 256 -26.07 2.49 9.43
N SER A 257 -24.74 2.39 9.58
CA SER A 257 -23.99 1.14 9.35
C SER A 257 -24.10 0.16 10.53
N ALA A 258 -24.34 0.65 11.74
CA ALA A 258 -24.54 -0.16 12.94
C ALA A 258 -25.99 -0.64 13.16
N GLY A 259 -26.95 -0.08 12.43
CA GLY A 259 -28.40 -0.28 12.64
C GLY A 259 -29.03 -1.53 12.03
N THR A 260 -28.30 -2.64 11.87
CA THR A 260 -28.90 -3.95 11.51
C THR A 260 -28.32 -5.09 12.35
N GLY A 261 -28.75 -5.18 13.61
CA GLY A 261 -28.46 -6.34 14.47
C GLY A 261 -28.56 -6.01 15.95
N ALA A 262 -29.52 -6.63 16.62
CA ALA A 262 -29.84 -6.42 18.03
C ALA A 262 -28.72 -6.84 19.00
N ASP A 263 -28.66 -6.09 20.12
CA ASP A 263 -28.10 -6.39 21.45
C ASP A 263 -26.67 -6.97 21.55
N ARG A 264 -25.68 -6.09 21.80
CA ARG A 264 -24.52 -6.37 22.69
C ARG A 264 -24.02 -5.09 23.39
N PRO A 265 -23.56 -5.16 24.66
CA PRO A 265 -23.02 -4.01 25.38
C PRO A 265 -21.58 -3.69 24.94
N VAL A 266 -21.29 -2.40 25.05
CA VAL A 266 -20.24 -1.64 24.36
C VAL A 266 -18.88 -1.70 25.08
N GLY A 267 -17.83 -1.80 24.28
CA GLY A 267 -16.51 -1.23 24.59
C GLY A 267 -15.53 -1.44 23.44
N PRO A 268 -15.09 -0.40 22.71
CA PRO A 268 -13.96 -0.53 21.80
C PRO A 268 -12.71 0.09 22.46
N HIS A 269 -11.72 -0.76 22.73
CA HIS A 269 -10.33 -0.30 22.73
C HIS A 269 -9.96 -0.05 21.27
N ILE A 270 -9.82 1.21 20.89
CA ILE A 270 -9.32 1.62 19.58
C ILE A 270 -7.81 1.73 19.73
N GLU A 271 -7.08 0.69 19.29
CA GLU A 271 -5.66 0.84 18.98
C GLU A 271 -5.53 1.93 17.91
N SER A 272 -4.64 2.89 18.16
CA SER A 272 -4.28 3.93 17.20
C SER A 272 -3.89 3.27 15.88
N ASP A 273 -4.63 3.57 14.82
CA ASP A 273 -4.47 2.96 13.51
C ASP A 273 -3.13 3.39 12.88
N LEU A 274 -2.05 2.66 13.21
CA LEU A 274 -0.68 2.90 12.72
C LEU A 274 -0.62 2.97 11.18
N THR A 275 -1.60 2.36 10.51
CA THR A 275 -1.80 2.40 9.05
C THR A 275 -1.92 3.83 8.52
N ILE A 276 -2.65 4.71 9.22
CA ILE A 276 -2.92 6.08 8.76
C ILE A 276 -1.69 6.98 8.92
N SER A 277 -0.97 6.83 10.03
CA SER A 277 0.27 7.59 10.28
C SER A 277 1.32 7.32 9.21
N LEU A 278 1.36 6.09 8.71
CA LEU A 278 2.36 5.66 7.75
C LEU A 278 2.05 6.03 6.31
N GLU A 279 0.76 6.07 5.94
CA GLU A 279 0.32 6.64 4.67
C GLU A 279 0.73 8.13 4.55
N CYS A 280 0.76 8.88 5.66
CA CYS A 280 1.26 10.25 5.69
C CYS A 280 2.78 10.35 5.46
N ASP A 281 3.57 9.45 6.02
CA ASP A 281 5.04 9.48 5.88
C ASP A 281 5.50 9.10 4.46
N GLN A 282 4.84 8.13 3.83
CA GLN A 282 5.09 7.74 2.44
C GLN A 282 4.82 8.89 1.47
N LEU A 283 3.85 9.71 1.83
CA LEU A 283 3.37 10.84 1.05
C LEU A 283 4.27 12.07 1.21
N LEU A 284 4.72 12.33 2.43
CA LEU A 284 5.76 13.33 2.68
C LEU A 284 7.04 13.01 1.92
N GLN A 285 7.43 11.73 1.87
CA GLN A 285 8.60 11.29 1.10
C GLN A 285 8.40 11.38 -0.41
N ALA A 286 7.24 11.01 -0.94
CA ALA A 286 6.94 11.16 -2.37
C ALA A 286 6.97 12.64 -2.80
N ASN A 287 6.42 13.54 -1.98
CA ASN A 287 6.50 14.98 -2.24
C ASN A 287 7.94 15.51 -2.13
N LEU A 288 8.75 14.98 -1.21
CA LEU A 288 10.16 15.37 -1.07
C LEU A 288 11.00 14.94 -2.28
N GLU A 289 10.71 13.77 -2.84
CA GLU A 289 11.36 13.24 -4.04
C GLU A 289 10.99 14.05 -5.30
N ASP A 290 9.74 14.55 -5.40
CA ASP A 290 9.26 15.38 -6.53
C ASP A 290 9.69 16.86 -6.43
N THR A 291 9.85 17.42 -5.23
CA THR A 291 10.14 18.86 -5.03
C THR A 291 11.63 19.15 -4.79
N GLY A 292 12.47 18.11 -4.64
CA GLY A 292 13.87 18.25 -4.25
C GLY A 292 14.07 18.91 -2.87
N PRO A 293 15.32 19.04 -2.39
CA PRO A 293 15.63 19.71 -1.12
C PRO A 293 15.41 21.23 -1.17
N ASP A 294 15.31 21.81 -2.36
CA ASP A 294 15.25 23.26 -2.59
C ASP A 294 13.81 23.82 -2.69
N GLY A 295 12.79 22.95 -2.66
CA GLY A 295 11.39 23.34 -2.76
C GLY A 295 10.98 23.81 -4.17
N ILE A 296 9.83 24.49 -4.27
CA ILE A 296 9.27 24.97 -5.54
C ILE A 296 10.21 26.02 -6.16
N GLU A 297 10.71 25.74 -7.37
CA GLU A 297 11.56 26.65 -8.15
C GLU A 297 10.85 28.00 -8.38
N GLU A 298 11.62 29.09 -8.47
CA GLU A 298 11.05 30.43 -8.67
C GLU A 298 10.24 30.52 -9.97
N ALA A 299 10.63 29.77 -11.01
CA ALA A 299 9.87 29.67 -12.26
C ALA A 299 8.46 29.09 -12.04
N ASP A 300 8.34 28.06 -11.21
CA ASP A 300 7.07 27.44 -10.86
C ASP A 300 6.22 28.36 -9.97
N ARG A 301 6.85 29.13 -9.07
CA ARG A 301 6.13 30.17 -8.29
C ARG A 301 5.54 31.24 -9.19
N ILE A 302 6.27 31.65 -10.23
CA ILE A 302 5.80 32.61 -11.22
C ILE A 302 4.64 32.03 -12.02
N ALA A 303 4.75 30.77 -12.47
CA ALA A 303 3.68 30.08 -13.19
C ALA A 303 2.40 29.96 -12.35
N ILE A 304 2.53 29.57 -11.07
CA ILE A 304 1.40 29.48 -10.12
C ILE A 304 0.75 30.86 -9.91
N LYS A 305 1.55 31.92 -9.75
CA LYS A 305 1.02 33.30 -9.62
C LYS A 305 0.29 33.73 -10.89
N PHE A 306 0.82 33.40 -12.06
CA PHE A 306 0.21 33.72 -13.34
C PHE A 306 -1.13 33.01 -13.52
N ASP A 307 -1.19 31.71 -13.25
CA ASP A 307 -2.44 30.94 -13.34
C ASP A 307 -3.48 31.40 -12.30
N ASN A 308 -3.06 31.70 -11.08
CA ASN A 308 -3.96 32.26 -10.07
C ASN A 308 -4.53 33.62 -10.49
N SER A 309 -3.72 34.48 -11.11
CA SER A 309 -4.18 35.78 -11.63
C SER A 309 -5.21 35.62 -12.75
N ARG A 310 -5.10 34.53 -13.53
CA ARG A 310 -6.01 34.19 -14.63
C ARG A 310 -7.34 33.61 -14.13
N CYS A 311 -7.29 32.81 -13.07
CA CYS A 311 -8.47 32.15 -12.49
C CYS A 311 -9.26 33.03 -11.52
N PHE A 312 -8.58 33.89 -10.75
CA PHE A 312 -9.19 34.64 -9.65
C PHE A 312 -9.10 36.16 -9.82
N GLY A 313 -8.47 36.65 -10.89
CA GLY A 313 -8.17 38.06 -11.09
C GLY A 313 -7.02 38.56 -10.20
N SER A 314 -6.41 39.69 -10.56
CA SER A 314 -5.40 40.32 -9.71
C SER A 314 -6.01 40.75 -8.37
N PRO A 315 -5.38 40.45 -7.23
CA PRO A 315 -5.83 40.98 -5.95
C PRO A 315 -5.85 42.52 -6.01
N PRO A 316 -6.87 43.20 -5.46
CA PRO A 316 -6.84 44.65 -5.34
C PRO A 316 -5.64 45.01 -4.47
N HIS A 317 -4.80 45.93 -4.97
CA HIS A 317 -3.55 46.39 -4.35
C HIS A 317 -3.64 46.46 -2.81
N THR A 318 -2.97 45.52 -2.13
CA THR A 318 -2.64 45.70 -0.72
C THR A 318 -1.59 46.80 -0.65
N ARG A 319 -1.96 47.95 -0.08
CA ARG A 319 -1.00 48.97 0.37
C ARG A 319 0.11 48.28 1.18
N PRO A 320 1.39 48.60 0.97
CA PRO A 320 2.45 48.04 1.79
C PRO A 320 2.27 48.55 3.22
N LEU A 321 2.00 47.63 4.15
CA LEU A 321 2.20 47.89 5.57
C LEU A 321 3.72 48.04 5.75
N HIS A 322 4.12 49.27 6.03
CA HIS A 322 5.50 49.65 6.32
C HIS A 322 5.95 48.93 7.59
N ASP A 323 7.15 48.35 7.53
CA ASP A 323 7.91 47.89 8.70
C ASP A 323 7.94 48.97 9.78
N GLN A 324 7.35 48.67 10.93
CA GLN A 324 7.78 49.22 12.21
C GLN A 324 7.85 48.04 13.16
N PHE A 325 9.08 47.56 13.41
CA PHE A 325 9.65 47.39 14.75
C PHE A 325 11.12 47.00 14.58
N ALA A 326 11.96 48.03 14.44
CA ALA A 326 13.36 47.96 14.82
C ALA A 326 13.47 48.35 16.31
N GLU A 327 14.22 47.53 17.05
CA GLU A 327 14.98 47.76 18.29
C GLU A 327 14.65 49.00 19.16
N VAL A 328 14.31 48.72 20.43
CA VAL A 328 15.00 49.23 21.62
C VAL A 328 15.12 48.09 22.64
#